data_AF-A0A2H0AQQ4-F1
#
_entry.id   AF-A0A2H0AQQ4-F1
#
_cell.length_a   1.000
_cell.length_b   1.000
_cell.length_c   1.000
_cell.angle_alpha   90.00
_cell.angle_beta   90.00
_cell.angle_gamma   90.00
#
_symmetry.space_group_name_H-M   'P 1'
#
loop_
_entity.id
_entity.type
_entity.pdbx_description
1 polymer ?
#
loop_
_entity_poly.entity_id
_entity_poly.type
_entity_poly.pdbx_seq_one_letter_code
_entity_poly.pdbx_strand_id
1 'polypeptide(L)'
;MGIMPHRDIYRALELALSLDIPFYPQLSNVSIYEDMYIQVSQNFPGITIDFDKERLVFNTASFEQELDGYFMKMDRPETFTLTKEYSAVFHKFLSKELRGYKAIRGQVTGPVSFGFKVLDESLKPIIYNGEARDVLFDFIQKKVNIQYQELRKRNPNAFVWLDEPGLGYVFSGLSGYNEQHAKEDYYNFLQGLEGPKGLHLCADVNLPYLLELGVEILSFDAYQIEFMPREYATSVAEFLKRGGVISWGIIPTESATLAIETPATLAAILSDEAV
;
A
#
# COMPACT_ATOMS: atom_id res chain seq x y z
N MET A 1 6.49 -5.45 1.49
CA MET A 1 6.25 -4.32 2.40
C MET A 1 7.46 -3.41 2.46
N GLY A 2 7.29 -2.09 2.60
CA GLY A 2 8.41 -1.14 2.84
C GLY A 2 8.28 -0.35 4.14
N ILE A 3 7.55 -0.88 5.12
CA ILE A 3 7.50 -0.37 6.48
C ILE A 3 8.68 -0.97 7.22
N MET A 4 9.48 -0.15 7.90
CA MET A 4 10.68 -0.65 8.59
C MET A 4 10.75 -0.15 10.04
N PRO A 5 11.32 -0.96 10.97
CA PRO A 5 11.37 -0.62 12.39
C PRO A 5 12.44 0.42 12.74
N HIS A 6 13.08 1.03 11.75
CA HIS A 6 14.19 1.96 11.93
C HIS A 6 13.73 3.24 12.62
N ARG A 7 14.59 3.76 13.53
CA ARG A 7 14.44 5.09 14.16
C ARG A 7 15.34 6.15 13.55
N ASP A 8 16.29 5.72 12.71
CA ASP A 8 17.25 6.57 12.03
C ASP A 8 16.94 6.56 10.53
N ILE A 9 16.54 7.73 10.01
CA ILE A 9 16.20 7.90 8.60
C ILE A 9 17.39 7.60 7.69
N TYR A 10 18.61 7.98 8.06
CA TYR A 10 19.78 7.79 7.21
C TYR A 10 20.13 6.31 7.08
N ARG A 11 20.10 5.56 8.17
CA ARG A 11 20.32 4.10 8.14
C ARG A 11 19.26 3.37 7.32
N ALA A 12 18.00 3.76 7.49
CA ALA A 12 16.91 3.21 6.70
C ALA A 12 17.08 3.47 5.20
N LEU A 13 17.46 4.70 4.83
CA LEU A 13 17.69 5.06 3.44
C LEU A 13 18.94 4.39 2.87
N GLU A 14 20.02 4.24 3.65
CA GLU A 14 21.21 3.51 3.24
C GLU A 14 20.86 2.06 2.85
N LEU A 15 20.10 1.37 3.69
CA LEU A 15 19.61 0.02 3.38
C LEU A 15 18.71 0.02 2.15
N ALA A 16 17.69 0.89 2.10
CA ALA A 16 16.75 0.93 0.98
C ALA A 16 17.44 1.23 -0.37
N LEU A 17 18.45 2.09 -0.38
CA LEU A 17 19.23 2.44 -1.58
C LEU A 17 20.27 1.37 -1.97
N SER A 18 20.59 0.44 -1.07
CA SER A 18 21.53 -0.66 -1.37
C SER A 18 20.93 -1.75 -2.26
N LEU A 19 19.61 -1.77 -2.43
CA LEU A 19 18.87 -2.79 -3.20
C LEU A 19 18.82 -2.46 -4.69
N ASP A 20 18.59 -3.48 -5.52
CA ASP A 20 18.48 -3.34 -6.98
C ASP A 20 17.34 -2.40 -7.42
N ILE A 21 16.23 -2.44 -6.68
CA ILE A 21 15.08 -1.53 -6.83
C ILE A 21 14.89 -0.85 -5.48
N PRO A 22 15.49 0.33 -5.27
CA PRO A 22 15.28 1.09 -4.06
C PRO A 22 13.82 1.46 -3.87
N PHE A 23 13.42 1.57 -2.62
CA PHE A 23 12.07 1.99 -2.26
C PHE A 23 12.11 3.13 -1.26
N TYR A 24 11.07 3.95 -1.29
CA TYR A 24 10.76 4.90 -0.22
C TYR A 24 10.27 4.11 1.03
N PRO A 25 11.01 4.12 2.16
CA PRO A 25 10.58 3.41 3.36
C PRO A 25 9.66 4.27 4.24
N GLN A 26 8.64 3.67 4.82
CA GLN A 26 7.81 4.28 5.86
C GLN A 26 8.32 3.88 7.24
N LEU A 27 8.57 4.86 8.11
CA LEU A 27 9.30 4.69 9.36
C LEU A 27 8.48 5.21 10.56
N SER A 28 7.41 4.52 10.93
CA SER A 28 6.52 4.93 12.03
C SER A 28 7.25 5.16 13.37
N ASN A 29 8.37 4.47 13.61
CA ASN A 29 9.19 4.66 14.82
C ASN A 29 10.02 5.97 14.82
N VAL A 30 10.06 6.71 13.71
CA VAL A 30 10.68 8.05 13.60
C VAL A 30 9.67 9.13 13.99
N SER A 31 8.43 9.00 13.52
CA SER A 31 7.35 9.94 13.76
C SER A 31 6.01 9.25 13.48
N ILE A 32 5.00 9.57 14.28
CA ILE A 32 3.61 9.13 14.04
C ILE A 32 3.12 9.51 12.64
N TYR A 33 3.60 10.64 12.08
CA TYR A 33 3.26 11.07 10.73
C TYR A 33 3.84 10.17 9.63
N GLU A 34 4.85 9.34 9.93
CA GLU A 34 5.38 8.33 9.00
C GLU A 34 4.61 7.00 9.06
N ASP A 35 3.58 6.89 9.91
CA ASP A 35 2.63 5.78 9.86
C ASP A 35 1.89 5.76 8.53
N MET A 36 1.72 4.58 7.95
CA MET A 36 1.17 4.43 6.59
C MET A 36 -0.26 4.99 6.45
N TYR A 37 -1.09 4.93 7.50
CA TYR A 37 -2.46 5.42 7.47
C TYR A 37 -2.49 6.93 7.70
N ILE A 38 -1.76 7.41 8.70
CA ILE A 38 -1.70 8.84 9.04
C ILE A 38 -1.07 9.64 7.89
N GLN A 39 -0.01 9.11 7.28
CA GLN A 39 0.65 9.73 6.15
C GLN A 39 -0.30 9.97 4.98
N VAL A 40 -1.05 8.93 4.59
CA VAL A 40 -1.93 9.03 3.42
C VAL A 40 -3.15 9.92 3.70
N SER A 41 -3.60 10.04 4.96
CA SER A 41 -4.80 10.79 5.32
C SER A 41 -4.68 12.31 5.21
N GLN A 42 -3.48 12.84 4.94
CA GLN A 42 -3.25 14.27 4.83
C GLN A 42 -4.22 14.92 3.82
N ASN A 43 -5.04 15.85 4.31
CA ASN A 43 -6.08 16.60 3.58
C ASN A 43 -7.37 15.85 3.25
N PHE A 44 -7.56 14.61 3.71
CA PHE A 44 -8.84 13.92 3.60
C PHE A 44 -9.87 14.57 4.55
N PRO A 45 -11.09 14.91 4.08
CA PRO A 45 -12.09 15.60 4.89
C PRO A 45 -12.57 14.75 6.07
N GLY A 46 -12.86 15.41 7.20
CA GLY A 46 -13.42 14.78 8.39
C GLY A 46 -12.47 13.85 9.15
N ILE A 47 -11.17 13.82 8.81
CA ILE A 47 -10.15 13.06 9.52
C ILE A 47 -9.32 13.94 10.45
N THR A 48 -9.14 13.46 11.67
CA THR A 48 -8.20 14.01 12.65
C THR A 48 -7.30 12.91 13.22
N ILE A 49 -6.17 13.31 13.78
CA ILE A 49 -5.24 12.41 14.47
C ILE A 49 -5.54 12.48 15.97
N ASP A 50 -5.89 11.35 16.56
CA ASP A 50 -5.93 11.16 18.01
C ASP A 50 -4.51 10.79 18.46
N PHE A 51 -3.73 11.79 18.88
CA PHE A 51 -2.33 11.62 19.29
C PHE A 51 -2.16 10.77 20.54
N ASP A 52 -3.17 10.75 21.44
CA ASP A 52 -3.12 9.95 22.66
C ASP A 52 -3.25 8.45 22.37
N LYS A 53 -4.03 8.10 21.34
CA LYS A 53 -4.28 6.71 20.90
C LYS A 53 -3.52 6.32 19.63
N GLU A 54 -2.68 7.21 19.12
CA GLU A 54 -1.91 7.06 17.88
C GLU A 54 -2.74 6.52 16.71
N ARG A 55 -3.93 7.08 16.48
CA ARG A 55 -4.86 6.60 15.44
C ARG A 55 -5.59 7.73 14.74
N LEU A 56 -6.14 7.41 13.57
CA LEU A 56 -7.08 8.30 12.88
C LEU A 56 -8.49 8.17 13.45
N VAL A 57 -9.19 9.29 13.51
CA VAL A 57 -10.62 9.36 13.84
C VAL A 57 -11.32 10.06 12.69
N PHE A 58 -12.40 9.45 12.21
CA PHE A 58 -13.31 10.06 11.25
C PHE A 58 -14.55 10.58 11.97
N ASN A 59 -15.03 11.76 11.57
CA ASN A 59 -16.28 12.33 12.06
C ASN A 59 -17.18 12.69 10.89
N THR A 60 -18.35 12.06 10.83
CA THR A 60 -19.30 12.23 9.70
C THR A 60 -19.73 13.69 9.52
N ALA A 61 -20.06 14.40 10.60
CA ALA A 61 -20.49 15.79 10.52
C ALA A 61 -19.38 16.74 10.03
N SER A 62 -18.12 16.49 10.43
CA SER A 62 -16.97 17.27 9.96
C SER A 62 -16.66 16.96 8.49
N PHE A 63 -16.77 15.69 8.09
CA PHE A 63 -16.66 15.29 6.69
C PHE A 63 -17.64 16.07 5.81
N GLU A 64 -18.93 16.05 6.15
CA GLU A 64 -19.97 16.78 5.41
C GLU A 64 -19.68 18.29 5.31
N GLN A 65 -19.21 18.92 6.39
CA GLN A 65 -18.87 20.34 6.41
C GLN A 65 -17.63 20.69 5.57
N GLU A 66 -16.68 19.76 5.46
CA GLU A 66 -15.41 19.98 4.77
C GLU A 66 -15.45 19.59 3.29
N LEU A 67 -16.48 18.87 2.84
CA LEU A 67 -16.61 18.38 1.46
C LEU A 67 -16.55 19.48 0.41
N ASP A 68 -17.31 20.57 0.59
CA ASP A 68 -17.28 21.71 -0.35
C ASP A 68 -15.86 22.28 -0.49
N GLY A 69 -15.16 22.44 0.64
CA GLY A 69 -13.78 22.90 0.67
C GLY A 69 -12.81 21.91 0.02
N TYR A 70 -13.04 20.60 0.18
CA TYR A 70 -12.30 19.54 -0.50
C TYR A 70 -12.49 19.61 -2.02
N PHE A 71 -13.72 19.69 -2.50
CA PHE A 71 -14.01 19.76 -3.94
C PHE A 71 -13.42 21.03 -4.59
N MET A 72 -13.35 22.16 -3.88
CA MET A 72 -12.69 23.38 -4.38
C MET A 72 -11.16 23.24 -4.55
N LYS A 73 -10.52 22.29 -3.88
CA LYS A 73 -9.06 22.07 -3.91
C LYS A 73 -8.65 20.74 -4.57
N MET A 74 -9.59 19.87 -4.92
CA MET A 74 -9.29 18.52 -5.46
C MET A 74 -8.60 18.54 -6.83
N ASP A 75 -8.69 19.65 -7.57
CA ASP A 75 -8.00 19.83 -8.86
C ASP A 75 -6.58 20.39 -8.69
N ARG A 76 -6.16 20.70 -7.46
CA ARG A 76 -4.83 21.24 -7.15
C ARG A 76 -3.88 20.11 -6.74
N PRO A 77 -2.81 19.83 -7.49
CA PRO A 77 -1.83 18.77 -7.14
C PRO A 77 -1.25 18.89 -5.73
N GLU A 78 -1.11 20.11 -5.23
CA GLU A 78 -0.57 20.40 -3.89
C GLU A 78 -1.43 19.83 -2.77
N THR A 79 -2.73 19.61 -3.01
CA THR A 79 -3.65 18.98 -2.05
C THR A 79 -3.22 17.55 -1.72
N PHE A 80 -2.62 16.83 -2.68
CA PHE A 80 -2.27 15.42 -2.54
C PHE A 80 -0.77 15.19 -2.32
N THR A 81 0.04 16.21 -2.60
CA THR A 81 1.49 16.18 -2.35
C THR A 81 1.77 15.99 -0.85
N LEU A 82 2.58 14.99 -0.50
CA LEU A 82 2.98 14.79 0.90
C LEU A 82 3.86 15.95 1.36
N THR A 83 3.50 16.62 2.44
CA THR A 83 4.36 17.67 3.02
C THR A 83 5.52 17.04 3.79
N LYS A 84 6.56 17.84 4.09
CA LYS A 84 7.69 17.40 4.93
C LYS A 84 7.28 16.98 6.35
N GLU A 85 6.15 17.49 6.84
CA GLU A 85 5.58 17.12 8.13
C GLU A 85 4.98 15.70 8.08
N TYR A 86 4.24 15.40 7.01
CA TYR A 86 3.62 14.09 6.80
C TYR A 86 4.59 13.02 6.25
N SER A 87 5.74 13.42 5.72
CA SER A 87 6.88 12.52 5.56
C SER A 87 8.20 13.27 5.40
N ALA A 88 9.03 13.27 6.43
CA ALA A 88 10.40 13.73 6.29
C ALA A 88 11.23 12.71 5.47
N VAL A 89 10.88 11.43 5.56
CA VAL A 89 11.59 10.33 4.91
C VAL A 89 11.41 10.36 3.40
N PHE A 90 10.19 10.60 2.89
CA PHE A 90 9.92 10.68 1.45
C PHE A 90 10.69 11.84 0.81
N HIS A 91 10.67 13.02 1.43
CA HIS A 91 11.42 14.18 0.96
C HIS A 91 12.93 13.94 0.94
N LYS A 92 13.46 13.23 1.96
CA LYS A 92 14.87 12.82 1.99
C LYS A 92 15.18 11.78 0.92
N PHE A 93 14.30 10.81 0.67
CA PHE A 93 14.44 9.83 -0.41
C PHE A 93 14.51 10.52 -1.78
N LEU A 94 13.57 11.43 -2.10
CA LEU A 94 13.54 12.19 -3.35
C LEU A 94 14.76 13.12 -3.55
N SER A 95 15.48 13.46 -2.47
CA SER A 95 16.71 14.26 -2.54
C SER A 95 17.96 13.48 -2.95
N LYS A 96 17.86 12.14 -3.03
CA LYS A 96 18.97 11.25 -3.41
C LYS A 96 19.12 11.18 -4.93
N GLU A 97 20.29 10.71 -5.36
CA GLU A 97 20.52 10.38 -6.77
C GLU A 97 19.84 9.05 -7.08
N LEU A 98 18.73 9.11 -7.82
CA LEU A 98 17.87 7.95 -8.09
C LEU A 98 17.87 7.54 -9.56
N ARG A 99 18.47 8.33 -10.46
CA ARG A 99 18.41 8.09 -11.90
C ARG A 99 19.25 6.89 -12.35
N GLY A 100 20.27 6.54 -11.57
CA GLY A 100 21.15 5.40 -11.85
C GLY A 100 20.54 4.02 -11.61
N TYR A 101 19.42 3.93 -10.89
CA TYR A 101 18.75 2.66 -10.63
C TYR A 101 17.86 2.22 -11.79
N LYS A 102 17.68 0.90 -11.95
CA LYS A 102 16.80 0.34 -13.00
C LYS A 102 15.35 0.79 -12.83
N ALA A 103 14.89 0.88 -11.58
CA ALA A 103 13.58 1.39 -11.17
C ALA A 103 13.67 1.86 -9.72
N ILE A 104 12.68 2.61 -9.27
CA ILE A 104 12.48 2.96 -7.86
C ILE A 104 11.01 2.77 -7.50
N ARG A 105 10.72 2.50 -6.23
CA ARG A 105 9.38 2.23 -5.75
C ARG A 105 8.91 3.24 -4.71
N GLY A 106 7.70 3.76 -4.90
CA GLY A 106 6.88 4.38 -3.85
C GLY A 106 5.86 3.42 -3.26
N GLN A 107 5.22 3.81 -2.18
CA GLN A 107 4.14 3.04 -1.59
C GLN A 107 3.09 3.96 -0.96
N VAL A 108 1.83 3.54 -1.05
CA VAL A 108 0.66 4.24 -0.53
C VAL A 108 -0.30 3.21 0.04
N THR A 109 -0.86 3.46 1.21
CA THR A 109 -1.96 2.64 1.75
C THR A 109 -3.16 2.70 0.82
N GLY A 110 -3.66 1.55 0.38
CA GLY A 110 -4.79 1.51 -0.53
C GLY A 110 -6.14 1.81 0.13
N PRO A 111 -7.16 2.15 -0.68
CA PRO A 111 -8.45 2.63 -0.18
C PRO A 111 -9.23 1.57 0.62
N VAL A 112 -9.09 0.27 0.33
CA VAL A 112 -9.82 -0.76 1.06
C VAL A 112 -9.28 -0.89 2.48
N SER A 113 -7.96 -0.94 2.63
CA SER A 113 -7.26 -0.99 3.92
C SER A 113 -7.52 0.26 4.75
N PHE A 114 -7.43 1.43 4.13
CA PHE A 114 -7.74 2.67 4.79
C PHE A 114 -9.20 2.68 5.28
N GLY A 115 -10.13 2.27 4.42
CA GLY A 115 -11.55 2.24 4.72
C GLY A 115 -11.94 1.27 5.83
N PHE A 116 -11.25 0.13 5.94
CA PHE A 116 -11.43 -0.81 7.05
C PHE A 116 -10.80 -0.33 8.37
N LYS A 117 -9.66 0.38 8.28
CA LYS A 117 -8.87 0.79 9.45
C LYS A 117 -9.45 2.01 10.17
N VAL A 118 -9.92 3.00 9.42
CA VAL A 118 -10.43 4.25 9.97
C VAL A 118 -11.88 4.08 10.39
N LEU A 119 -12.20 4.48 11.62
CA LEU A 119 -13.51 4.30 12.23
C LEU A 119 -14.23 5.64 12.40
N ASP A 120 -15.55 5.63 12.22
CA ASP A 120 -16.44 6.73 12.54
C ASP A 120 -16.71 6.85 14.06
N GLU A 121 -17.53 7.83 14.44
CA GLU A 121 -17.97 8.07 15.81
C GLU A 121 -18.71 6.88 16.47
N SER A 122 -19.21 5.92 15.68
CA SER A 122 -19.90 4.70 16.12
C SER A 122 -18.99 3.46 16.07
N LEU A 123 -17.68 3.65 15.91
CA LEU A 123 -16.69 2.57 15.75
C LEU A 123 -16.93 1.68 14.52
N LYS A 124 -17.60 2.21 13.49
CA LYS A 124 -17.79 1.51 12.21
C LYS A 124 -16.71 1.93 11.22
N PRO A 125 -16.11 0.98 10.50
CA PRO A 125 -15.23 1.28 9.39
C PRO A 125 -15.88 2.18 8.33
N ILE A 126 -15.15 3.21 7.88
CA ILE A 126 -15.67 4.18 6.91
C ILE A 126 -15.95 3.56 5.53
N ILE A 127 -15.39 2.39 5.22
CA ILE A 127 -15.70 1.65 3.97
C ILE A 127 -17.20 1.33 3.84
N TYR A 128 -17.93 1.28 4.96
CA TYR A 128 -19.38 1.03 4.97
C TYR A 128 -20.21 2.29 4.73
N ASN A 129 -19.61 3.48 4.80
CA ASN A 129 -20.27 4.73 4.40
C ASN A 129 -20.03 4.95 2.90
N GLY A 130 -21.10 4.90 2.10
CA GLY A 130 -21.00 4.98 0.64
C GLY A 130 -20.38 6.27 0.12
N GLU A 131 -20.78 7.42 0.68
CA GLU A 131 -20.25 8.72 0.26
C GLU A 131 -18.77 8.89 0.66
N ALA A 132 -18.43 8.52 1.91
CA ALA A 132 -17.05 8.55 2.35
C ALA A 132 -16.17 7.56 1.55
N ARG A 133 -16.70 6.39 1.18
CA ARG A 133 -16.01 5.41 0.33
C ARG A 133 -15.72 5.98 -1.05
N ASP A 134 -16.70 6.58 -1.72
CA ASP A 134 -16.51 7.14 -3.06
C ASP A 134 -15.44 8.25 -3.06
N VAL A 135 -15.50 9.15 -2.06
CA VAL A 135 -14.49 10.20 -1.87
C VAL A 135 -13.12 9.61 -1.52
N LEU A 136 -13.06 8.54 -0.73
CA LEU A 136 -11.82 7.86 -0.36
C LEU A 136 -11.12 7.24 -1.56
N PHE A 137 -11.85 6.53 -2.42
CA PHE A 137 -11.27 5.90 -3.60
C PHE A 137 -10.69 6.96 -4.56
N ASP A 138 -11.44 8.04 -4.83
CA ASP A 138 -10.96 9.17 -5.63
C ASP A 138 -9.73 9.86 -5.00
N PHE A 139 -9.77 10.10 -3.68
CA PHE A 139 -8.69 10.74 -2.95
C PHE A 139 -7.40 9.91 -3.02
N ILE A 140 -7.46 8.60 -2.72
CA ILE A 140 -6.28 7.73 -2.75
C ILE A 140 -5.73 7.63 -4.18
N GLN A 141 -6.59 7.60 -5.20
CA GLN A 141 -6.16 7.58 -6.60
C GLN A 141 -5.29 8.80 -6.92
N LYS A 142 -5.73 9.99 -6.50
CA LYS A 142 -4.96 11.23 -6.67
C LYS A 142 -3.67 11.23 -5.85
N LYS A 143 -3.67 10.69 -4.61
CA LYS A 143 -2.44 10.54 -3.80
C LYS A 143 -1.40 9.66 -4.48
N VAL A 144 -1.82 8.51 -5.02
CA VAL A 144 -0.94 7.59 -5.75
C VAL A 144 -0.35 8.28 -6.99
N ASN A 145 -1.20 8.94 -7.79
CA ASN A 145 -0.76 9.62 -9.01
C ASN A 145 0.25 10.73 -8.73
N ILE A 146 0.02 11.56 -7.70
CA ILE A 146 1.00 12.58 -7.32
C ILE A 146 2.32 11.96 -6.87
N GLN A 147 2.29 10.92 -6.02
CA GLN A 147 3.52 10.25 -5.59
C GLN A 147 4.27 9.63 -6.78
N TYR A 148 3.54 9.00 -7.71
CA TYR A 148 4.09 8.46 -8.95
C TYR A 148 4.75 9.55 -9.80
N GLN A 149 4.09 10.68 -10.02
CA GLN A 149 4.63 11.79 -10.79
C GLN A 149 5.90 12.38 -10.15
N GLU A 150 5.94 12.50 -8.82
CA GLU A 150 7.14 12.96 -8.09
C GLU A 150 8.31 11.99 -8.24
N LEU A 151 8.06 10.68 -8.16
CA LEU A 151 9.08 9.66 -8.35
C LEU A 151 9.54 9.57 -9.81
N ARG A 152 8.62 9.70 -10.78
CA ARG A 152 8.92 9.65 -12.22
C ARG A 152 9.87 10.76 -12.66
N LYS A 153 9.81 11.93 -12.00
CA LYS A 153 10.78 13.03 -12.20
C LYS A 153 12.20 12.64 -11.79
N ARG A 154 12.35 11.67 -10.89
CA ARG A 154 13.65 11.18 -10.37
C ARG A 154 14.14 9.92 -11.09
N ASN A 155 13.24 9.07 -11.53
CA ASN A 155 13.55 7.85 -12.29
C ASN A 155 12.40 7.53 -13.27
N PRO A 156 12.66 7.36 -14.59
CA PRO A 156 11.61 7.14 -15.58
C PRO A 156 10.83 5.83 -15.41
N ASN A 157 11.43 4.85 -14.72
CA ASN A 157 10.85 3.53 -14.45
C ASN A 157 10.31 3.45 -13.01
N ALA A 158 10.04 4.59 -12.38
CA ALA A 158 9.39 4.62 -11.08
C ALA A 158 8.00 3.97 -11.15
N PHE A 159 7.56 3.41 -10.02
CA PHE A 159 6.19 2.95 -9.83
C PHE A 159 5.80 3.10 -8.35
N VAL A 160 4.51 3.00 -8.06
CA VAL A 160 3.96 3.04 -6.71
C VAL A 160 3.15 1.78 -6.50
N TRP A 161 3.37 1.09 -5.37
CA TRP A 161 2.52 -0.03 -4.98
C TRP A 161 1.52 0.39 -3.91
N LEU A 162 0.34 -0.22 -3.97
CA LEU A 162 -0.71 -0.07 -2.99
C LEU A 162 -0.54 -1.12 -1.91
N ASP A 163 -0.35 -0.71 -0.66
CA ASP A 163 -0.32 -1.62 0.48
C ASP A 163 -1.77 -1.87 0.94
N GLU A 164 -2.26 -3.10 0.78
CA GLU A 164 -3.68 -3.43 0.94
C GLU A 164 -3.99 -4.58 1.94
N PRO A 165 -3.41 -4.64 3.15
CA PRO A 165 -3.70 -5.71 4.12
C PRO A 165 -5.21 -5.92 4.41
N GLY A 166 -6.02 -4.88 4.28
CA GLY A 166 -7.47 -4.92 4.49
C GLY A 166 -8.27 -5.66 3.41
N LEU A 167 -7.69 -5.96 2.24
CA LEU A 167 -8.34 -6.85 1.26
C LEU A 167 -8.60 -8.25 1.84
N GLY A 168 -7.89 -8.68 2.87
CA GLY A 168 -8.21 -9.93 3.58
C GLY A 168 -9.59 -9.92 4.27
N TYR A 169 -10.09 -8.74 4.66
CA TYR A 169 -11.36 -8.64 5.40
C TYR A 169 -12.60 -8.74 4.52
N VAL A 170 -12.48 -8.60 3.20
CA VAL A 170 -13.63 -8.65 2.27
C VAL A 170 -14.25 -10.05 2.21
N PHE A 171 -13.50 -11.09 2.59
CA PHE A 171 -13.97 -12.47 2.66
C PHE A 171 -14.67 -12.80 3.99
N SER A 172 -14.69 -11.86 4.94
CA SER A 172 -15.43 -12.04 6.19
C SER A 172 -16.93 -11.95 5.91
N GLY A 173 -17.68 -13.00 6.27
CA GLY A 173 -19.14 -13.03 6.17
C GLY A 173 -19.86 -12.03 7.09
N LEU A 174 -19.11 -11.27 7.89
CA LEU A 174 -19.61 -10.17 8.72
C LEU A 174 -19.42 -8.78 8.07
N SER A 175 -18.83 -8.71 6.87
CA SER A 175 -18.59 -7.44 6.19
C SER A 175 -19.80 -7.03 5.34
N GLY A 176 -20.23 -5.77 5.46
CA GLY A 176 -21.18 -5.15 4.52
C GLY A 176 -20.53 -4.75 3.18
N TYR A 177 -19.25 -5.10 3.00
CA TYR A 177 -18.40 -4.77 1.87
C TYR A 177 -17.63 -6.04 1.46
N ASN A 178 -18.25 -6.83 0.58
CA ASN A 178 -17.81 -8.18 0.23
C ASN A 178 -16.80 -8.19 -0.93
N GLU A 179 -16.29 -9.38 -1.25
CA GLU A 179 -15.28 -9.60 -2.27
C GLU A 179 -15.69 -9.12 -3.67
N GLN A 180 -16.97 -9.27 -4.03
CA GLN A 180 -17.48 -8.84 -5.34
C GLN A 180 -17.50 -7.32 -5.45
N HIS A 181 -18.08 -6.64 -4.45
CA HIS A 181 -18.13 -5.18 -4.40
C HIS A 181 -16.72 -4.59 -4.35
N ALA A 182 -15.84 -5.15 -3.51
CA ALA A 182 -14.45 -4.74 -3.45
C ALA A 182 -13.73 -4.93 -4.80
N LYS A 183 -13.98 -6.03 -5.52
CA LYS A 183 -13.38 -6.26 -6.84
C LYS A 183 -13.81 -5.21 -7.86
N GLU A 184 -15.10 -4.85 -7.89
CA GLU A 184 -15.65 -3.85 -8.80
C GLU A 184 -15.08 -2.45 -8.51
N ASP A 185 -15.13 -2.00 -7.25
CA ASP A 185 -14.58 -0.71 -6.83
C ASP A 185 -13.08 -0.62 -7.11
N TYR A 186 -12.34 -1.67 -6.75
CA TYR A 186 -10.89 -1.70 -6.91
C TYR A 186 -10.49 -1.71 -8.38
N TYR A 187 -11.20 -2.47 -9.23
CA TYR A 187 -10.96 -2.47 -10.67
C TYR A 187 -11.13 -1.08 -11.28
N ASN A 188 -12.19 -0.35 -10.89
CA ASN A 188 -12.45 1.01 -11.36
C ASN A 188 -11.37 1.99 -10.87
N PHE A 189 -11.00 1.92 -9.60
CA PHE A 189 -9.92 2.72 -9.02
C PHE A 189 -8.58 2.51 -9.73
N LEU A 190 -8.24 1.25 -10.05
CA LEU A 190 -7.04 0.92 -10.80
C LEU A 190 -7.03 1.51 -12.22
N GLN A 191 -8.19 1.83 -12.82
CA GLN A 191 -8.21 2.46 -14.15
C GLN A 191 -7.76 3.92 -14.12
N GLY A 192 -7.91 4.62 -12.99
CA GLY A 192 -7.48 6.01 -12.86
C GLY A 192 -6.02 6.18 -12.39
N LEU A 193 -5.30 5.08 -12.13
CA LEU A 193 -3.90 5.15 -11.73
C LEU A 193 -2.97 5.43 -12.92
N GLU A 194 -1.99 6.28 -12.67
CA GLU A 194 -0.88 6.54 -13.58
C GLU A 194 0.28 5.57 -13.34
N GLY A 195 0.85 5.05 -14.44
CA GLY A 195 2.00 4.16 -14.36
C GLY A 195 1.65 2.71 -13.99
N PRO A 196 2.66 1.90 -13.64
CA PRO A 196 2.45 0.48 -13.33
C PRO A 196 1.56 0.27 -12.11
N LYS A 197 0.50 -0.52 -12.27
CA LYS A 197 -0.50 -0.80 -11.22
C LYS A 197 -0.01 -1.89 -10.29
N GLY A 198 0.65 -1.51 -9.21
CA GLY A 198 1.17 -2.50 -8.27
C GLY A 198 0.41 -2.61 -6.96
N LEU A 199 0.37 -3.82 -6.43
CA LEU A 199 -0.34 -4.19 -5.23
C LEU A 199 0.58 -5.02 -4.33
N HIS A 200 0.56 -4.71 -3.03
CA HIS A 200 1.18 -5.51 -2.01
C HIS A 200 0.17 -5.97 -0.97
N LEU A 201 0.20 -7.26 -0.66
CA LEU A 201 -0.60 -7.86 0.39
C LEU A 201 0.25 -8.80 1.25
N CYS A 202 0.20 -8.64 2.57
CA CYS A 202 0.85 -9.55 3.52
C CYS A 202 -0.05 -10.66 4.06
N ALA A 203 -1.38 -10.50 3.98
CA ALA A 203 -2.30 -11.49 4.50
C ALA A 203 -2.40 -12.70 3.55
N ASP A 204 -2.60 -13.88 4.13
CA ASP A 204 -2.99 -15.08 3.37
C ASP A 204 -4.39 -14.87 2.80
N VAL A 205 -4.42 -14.55 1.51
CA VAL A 205 -5.64 -14.31 0.73
C VAL A 205 -5.57 -15.12 -0.53
N ASN A 206 -6.76 -15.54 -0.99
CA ASN A 206 -6.97 -16.22 -2.26
C ASN A 206 -6.23 -15.52 -3.41
N LEU A 207 -5.06 -16.04 -3.79
CA LEU A 207 -4.17 -15.42 -4.78
C LEU A 207 -4.86 -15.18 -6.14
N PRO A 208 -5.66 -16.12 -6.69
CA PRO A 208 -6.51 -15.87 -7.86
C PRO A 208 -7.33 -14.58 -7.78
N TYR A 209 -7.91 -14.26 -6.62
CA TYR A 209 -8.67 -13.02 -6.45
C TYR A 209 -7.79 -11.79 -6.74
N LEU A 210 -6.59 -11.74 -6.14
CA LEU A 210 -5.64 -10.64 -6.31
C LEU A 210 -5.13 -10.54 -7.76
N LEU A 211 -4.82 -11.68 -8.36
CA LEU A 211 -4.39 -11.76 -9.75
C LEU A 211 -5.49 -11.24 -10.68
N GLU A 212 -6.76 -11.36 -10.35
CA GLU A 212 -7.88 -10.90 -11.18
C GLU A 212 -8.30 -9.44 -10.93
N LEU A 213 -7.71 -8.73 -9.97
CA LEU A 213 -8.06 -7.33 -9.67
C LEU A 213 -7.73 -6.35 -10.80
N GLY A 214 -6.88 -6.73 -11.76
CA GLY A 214 -6.43 -5.85 -12.84
C GLY A 214 -5.10 -5.14 -12.53
N VAL A 215 -4.35 -5.66 -11.56
CA VAL A 215 -2.98 -5.22 -11.24
C VAL A 215 -1.98 -5.75 -12.28
N GLU A 216 -0.85 -5.06 -12.39
CA GLU A 216 0.27 -5.40 -13.29
C GLU A 216 1.49 -5.90 -12.51
N ILE A 217 1.61 -5.49 -11.24
CA ILE A 217 2.66 -5.98 -10.35
C ILE A 217 2.03 -6.46 -9.05
N LEU A 218 2.23 -7.72 -8.69
CA LEU A 218 1.69 -8.29 -7.47
C LEU A 218 2.81 -8.73 -6.53
N SER A 219 2.86 -8.15 -5.35
CA SER A 219 3.74 -8.56 -4.26
C SER A 219 2.94 -9.22 -3.16
N PHE A 220 3.29 -10.45 -2.79
CA PHE A 220 2.65 -11.14 -1.68
C PHE A 220 3.67 -11.83 -0.78
N ASP A 221 3.25 -12.14 0.45
CA ASP A 221 4.03 -12.95 1.39
C ASP A 221 3.97 -14.42 0.96
N ALA A 222 4.96 -14.82 0.17
CA ALA A 222 5.05 -16.19 -0.32
C ALA A 222 5.59 -17.14 0.74
N TYR A 223 6.26 -16.63 1.78
CA TYR A 223 6.70 -17.42 2.92
C TYR A 223 5.49 -17.97 3.69
N GLN A 224 4.48 -17.13 3.96
CA GLN A 224 3.25 -17.56 4.64
C GLN A 224 2.36 -18.49 3.83
N ILE A 225 2.37 -18.37 2.50
CA ILE A 225 1.58 -19.26 1.64
C ILE A 225 2.11 -20.70 1.72
N GLU A 226 3.39 -20.90 2.05
CA GLU A 226 4.12 -22.18 2.12
C GLU A 226 4.09 -22.98 0.81
N PHE A 227 2.90 -23.42 0.40
CA PHE A 227 2.61 -24.16 -0.81
C PHE A 227 1.55 -23.46 -1.66
N MET A 228 1.88 -23.18 -2.92
CA MET A 228 0.90 -22.64 -3.87
C MET A 228 0.01 -23.77 -4.41
N PRO A 229 -1.32 -23.74 -4.19
CA PRO A 229 -2.24 -24.74 -4.72
C PRO A 229 -2.12 -24.88 -6.24
N ARG A 230 -2.21 -26.11 -6.75
CA ARG A 230 -2.15 -26.39 -8.21
C ARG A 230 -3.26 -25.66 -8.95
N GLU A 231 -4.38 -25.45 -8.30
CA GLU A 231 -5.55 -24.73 -8.78
C GLU A 231 -5.22 -23.27 -9.16
N TYR A 232 -4.18 -22.68 -8.56
CA TYR A 232 -3.76 -21.30 -8.84
C TYR A 232 -2.89 -21.20 -10.10
N ALA A 233 -2.37 -22.32 -10.61
CA ALA A 233 -1.44 -22.33 -11.73
C ALA A 233 -2.02 -21.66 -12.99
N THR A 234 -3.32 -21.84 -13.26
CA THR A 234 -3.99 -21.21 -14.40
C THR A 234 -4.03 -19.68 -14.23
N SER A 235 -4.49 -19.18 -13.08
CA SER A 235 -4.57 -17.74 -12.80
C SER A 235 -3.18 -17.09 -12.83
N VAL A 236 -2.16 -17.75 -12.28
CA VAL A 236 -0.77 -17.28 -12.32
C VAL A 236 -0.25 -17.25 -13.76
N ALA A 237 -0.48 -18.31 -14.54
CA ALA A 237 -0.04 -18.36 -15.93
C ALA A 237 -0.73 -17.28 -16.78
N GLU A 238 -2.01 -17.02 -16.57
CA GLU A 238 -2.75 -15.95 -17.25
C GLU A 238 -2.23 -14.55 -16.87
N PHE A 239 -1.93 -14.33 -15.59
CA PHE A 239 -1.30 -13.09 -15.11
C PHE A 239 0.06 -12.84 -15.76
N LEU A 240 0.92 -13.85 -15.83
CA LEU A 240 2.23 -13.74 -16.47
C LEU A 240 2.12 -13.57 -17.99
N LYS A 241 1.20 -14.28 -18.66
CA LYS A 241 0.99 -14.18 -20.12
C LYS A 241 0.59 -12.79 -20.59
N ARG A 242 -0.13 -12.03 -19.77
CA ARG A 242 -0.49 -10.63 -20.06
C ARG A 242 0.57 -9.61 -19.64
N GLY A 243 1.76 -10.07 -19.24
CA GLY A 243 2.89 -9.22 -18.87
C GLY A 243 2.93 -8.82 -17.39
N GLY A 244 2.12 -9.44 -16.53
CA GLY A 244 2.15 -9.20 -15.10
C GLY A 244 3.47 -9.65 -14.47
N VAL A 245 3.90 -8.94 -13.41
CA VAL A 245 5.12 -9.21 -12.65
C VAL A 245 4.77 -9.67 -11.24
N ILE A 246 5.36 -10.77 -10.80
CA ILE A 246 5.22 -11.26 -9.42
C ILE A 246 6.47 -10.88 -8.63
N SER A 247 6.27 -10.23 -7.48
CA SER A 247 7.28 -9.96 -6.47
C SER A 247 7.12 -10.94 -5.31
N TRP A 248 7.86 -12.05 -5.38
CA TRP A 248 7.77 -13.19 -4.47
C TRP A 248 8.46 -12.90 -3.12
N GLY A 249 7.68 -12.60 -2.07
CA GLY A 249 8.21 -12.28 -0.75
C GLY A 249 8.53 -13.52 0.08
N ILE A 250 9.77 -14.03 0.01
CA ILE A 250 10.19 -15.24 0.74
C ILE A 250 10.83 -14.95 2.10
N ILE A 251 11.22 -13.71 2.39
CA ILE A 251 11.90 -13.36 3.65
C ILE A 251 10.81 -12.99 4.67
N PRO A 252 10.68 -13.72 5.79
CA PRO A 252 9.69 -13.40 6.80
C PRO A 252 10.00 -12.07 7.46
N THR A 253 8.96 -11.27 7.74
CA THR A 253 9.10 -9.96 8.37
C THR A 253 8.93 -10.00 9.90
N GLU A 254 8.37 -11.10 10.44
CA GLU A 254 8.23 -11.31 11.88
C GLU A 254 9.58 -11.75 12.47
N SER A 255 9.97 -11.15 13.59
CA SER A 255 11.35 -11.28 14.11
C SER A 255 11.65 -12.68 14.65
N ALA A 256 10.69 -13.35 15.29
CA ALA A 256 10.90 -14.71 15.81
C ALA A 256 11.01 -15.73 14.68
N THR A 257 10.18 -15.62 13.64
CA THR A 257 10.28 -16.42 12.41
C THR A 257 11.57 -16.15 11.67
N LEU A 258 11.97 -14.88 11.48
CA LEU A 258 13.22 -14.55 10.81
C LEU A 258 14.45 -15.05 11.59
N ALA A 259 14.40 -15.07 12.92
CA ALA A 259 15.52 -15.49 13.76
C ALA A 259 15.91 -16.97 13.62
N ILE A 260 14.99 -17.82 13.15
CA ILE A 260 15.25 -19.24 12.91
C ILE A 260 15.63 -19.53 11.45
N GLU A 261 15.54 -18.53 10.57
CA GLU A 261 15.83 -18.66 9.15
C GLU A 261 17.26 -18.22 8.80
N THR A 262 17.79 -18.82 7.75
CA THR A 262 19.09 -18.51 7.14
C THR A 262 18.92 -18.35 5.63
N PRO A 263 19.88 -17.72 4.93
CA PRO A 263 19.84 -17.70 3.47
C PRO A 263 19.73 -19.10 2.84
N ALA A 264 20.32 -20.12 3.47
CA ALA A 264 20.27 -21.50 2.97
C ALA A 264 18.89 -22.15 3.17
N THR A 265 18.27 -21.96 4.34
CA THR A 265 16.94 -22.51 4.61
C THR A 265 15.88 -21.85 3.74
N LEU A 266 15.93 -20.53 3.56
CA LEU A 266 15.03 -19.81 2.65
C LEU A 266 15.23 -20.20 1.19
N ALA A 267 16.47 -20.44 0.75
CA ALA A 267 16.75 -20.92 -0.60
C ALA A 267 16.17 -22.32 -0.83
N ALA A 268 16.28 -23.21 0.16
CA ALA A 268 15.76 -24.58 0.08
C ALA A 268 14.23 -24.62 -0.13
N ILE A 269 13.49 -23.67 0.46
CA ILE A 269 12.04 -23.51 0.25
C ILE A 269 11.71 -23.24 -1.23
N LEU A 270 12.59 -22.52 -1.95
CA LEU A 270 12.37 -22.17 -3.36
C LEU A 270 12.78 -23.26 -4.35
N SER A 271 13.70 -24.15 -3.96
CA SER A 271 14.37 -25.08 -4.87
C SER A 271 13.85 -26.52 -4.84
N ASP A 272 12.72 -26.80 -4.19
CA ASP A 272 12.14 -28.15 -4.08
C ASP A 272 13.09 -29.15 -3.36
N GLU A 273 14.01 -28.64 -2.51
CA GLU A 273 14.84 -29.46 -1.60
C GLU A 273 14.22 -29.58 -0.19
N ALA A 274 12.92 -29.28 -0.07
CA ALA A 274 12.13 -29.61 1.10
C ALA A 274 11.55 -31.03 0.91
N VAL A 275 12.13 -31.96 1.69
CA VAL A 275 11.79 -33.39 1.84
C VAL A 275 10.29 -33.71 1.76
#